data_AF-A0AAD6YY43-F1
#
_entry.id   AF-A0AAD6YY43-F1
#
_cell.length_a   1.000
_cell.length_b   1.000
_cell.length_c   1.000
_cell.angle_alpha   90.00
_cell.angle_beta   90.00
_cell.angle_gamma   90.00
#
_symmetry.space_group_name_H-M   'P 1'
#
loop_
_entity.id
_entity.type
_entity.pdbx_description
1 polymer ?
#
loop_
_entity_poly.entity_id
_entity_poly.type
_entity_poly.pdbx_seq_one_letter_code
_entity_poly.pdbx_strand_id
1 'polypeptide(L)' 'SASGIPVININGHYISSPPDRPNDWEMKTDELAFMKIDGRHTGQNLGNAVVSTVERYGLQEKS' A
#
# COMPACT_ATOMS: atom_id res chain seq x y z
N SER A 1 -25.95 -16.75 -3.67
CA SER A 1 -25.30 -15.62 -2.97
C SER A 1 -24.49 -14.86 -4.00
N ALA A 2 -24.50 -13.53 -4.01
CA ALA A 2 -23.56 -12.79 -4.84
C ALA A 2 -22.16 -13.07 -4.27
N SER A 3 -21.37 -13.93 -4.91
CA SER A 3 -19.97 -14.10 -4.54
C SER A 3 -19.27 -12.79 -4.91
N GLY A 4 -19.09 -11.91 -3.93
CA GLY A 4 -18.34 -10.69 -4.12
C GLY A 4 -16.97 -11.03 -4.71
N ILE A 5 -16.57 -10.28 -5.74
CA ILE A 5 -15.21 -10.40 -6.27
C ILE A 5 -14.27 -9.95 -5.15
N PRO A 6 -13.33 -10.80 -4.72
CA PRO A 6 -12.38 -10.45 -3.68
C PRO A 6 -11.45 -9.34 -4.18
N VAL A 7 -11.29 -8.30 -3.37
CA VAL A 7 -10.44 -7.16 -3.67
C VAL A 7 -9.45 -6.94 -2.54
N ILE A 8 -8.27 -6.43 -2.90
CA ILE A 8 -7.27 -5.92 -1.97
C ILE A 8 -7.21 -4.41 -2.15
N ASN A 9 -7.23 -3.69 -1.04
CA ASN A 9 -6.83 -2.29 -0.96
C ASN A 9 -5.57 -2.18 -0.09
N ILE A 10 -4.54 -1.50 -0.59
CA ILE A 10 -3.29 -1.21 0.11
C ILE A 10 -3.18 0.30 0.25
N ASN A 11 -3.16 0.77 1.49
CA ASN A 11 -2.98 2.19 1.82
C ASN A 11 -1.61 2.40 2.50
N GLY A 12 -0.91 3.44 2.07
CA GLY A 12 0.31 3.93 2.69
C GLY A 12 -0.04 5.04 3.68
N HIS A 13 0.42 4.90 4.91
CA HIS A 13 0.24 5.90 5.96
C HIS A 13 1.61 6.42 6.39
N TYR A 14 1.81 7.73 6.32
CA TYR A 14 3.11 8.34 6.63
C TYR A 14 2.94 9.72 7.22
N ILE A 15 3.93 10.13 8.01
CA ILE A 15 4.01 11.49 8.52
C ILE A 15 4.88 12.31 7.56
N SER A 16 4.34 13.41 7.09
CA SER A 16 5.03 14.38 6.25
C SER A 16 5.35 15.62 7.09
N SER A 17 6.58 16.10 6.98
CA SER A 17 6.97 17.41 7.49
C SER A 17 7.72 18.18 6.41
N PRO A 18 7.32 19.41 6.07
CA PRO A 18 8.03 20.23 5.10
C PRO A 18 9.47 20.52 5.58
N PRO A 19 10.49 20.50 4.69
CA PRO A 19 11.88 20.77 5.09
C PRO A 19 12.09 22.15 5.73
N ASP A 20 11.28 23.14 5.36
CA ASP A 20 11.29 24.50 5.91
C ASP A 20 10.59 24.60 7.27
N ARG A 21 9.74 23.63 7.63
CA ARG A 21 8.92 23.61 8.84
C ARG A 21 8.94 22.22 9.50
N PRO A 22 10.09 21.80 10.07
CA PRO A 22 10.28 20.46 10.62
C PRO A 22 9.42 20.16 11.85
N ASN A 23 8.80 21.18 12.45
CA ASN A 23 7.88 21.04 13.58
C ASN A 23 6.42 20.98 13.15
N ASP A 24 6.13 21.10 11.86
CA ASP A 24 4.79 20.90 11.31
C ASP A 24 4.71 19.46 10.82
N TRP A 25 3.90 18.65 11.49
CA TRP A 25 3.73 17.21 11.22
C TRP A 25 2.31 16.99 10.75
N GLU A 26 2.15 16.39 9.57
CA GLU A 26 0.86 16.03 9.02
C GLU A 26 0.80 14.54 8.76
N MET A 27 -0.26 13.90 9.24
CA MET A 27 -0.56 12.50 8.90
C MET A 27 -1.16 12.46 7.50
N LYS A 28 -0.49 11.78 6.57
CA LYS A 28 -0.95 11.59 5.20
C LYS A 28 -1.32 10.13 4.95
N THR A 29 -2.25 9.94 4.04
CA THR A 29 -2.71 8.62 3.61
C THR A 29 -2.87 8.64 2.10
N ASP A 30 -2.25 7.68 1.42
CA ASP A 30 -2.38 7.50 -0.02
C ASP A 30 -2.84 6.06 -0.33
N GLU A 31 -3.78 5.91 -1.26
CA GLU A 31 -4.13 4.59 -1.82
C GLU A 31 -3.04 4.16 -2.80
N LEU A 32 -2.31 3.10 -2.45
CA LEU A 32 -1.18 2.59 -3.23
C LEU A 32 -1.64 1.54 -4.26
N ALA A 33 -2.65 0.74 -3.92
CA ALA A 33 -3.22 -0.23 -4.84
C ALA A 33 -4.67 -0.58 -4.48
N PHE A 34 -5.52 -0.64 -5.50
CA PHE A 34 -6.83 -1.26 -5.42
C PHE A 34 -6.97 -2.27 -6.56
N MET A 35 -7.03 -3.56 -6.24
CA MET A 35 -7.01 -4.61 -7.26
C MET A 35 -7.81 -5.85 -6.86
N LYS A 36 -8.19 -6.64 -7.87
CA LYS A 36 -8.83 -7.94 -7.66
C LYS A 36 -7.81 -8.98 -7.21
N ILE A 37 -8.23 -9.91 -6.35
CA ILE A 37 -7.44 -11.10 -6.05
C ILE A 37 -7.76 -12.15 -7.11
N ASP A 38 -6.86 -12.30 -8.09
CA ASP A 38 -6.96 -13.40 -9.03
C ASP A 38 -6.39 -14.68 -8.38
N GLY A 39 -7.20 -15.75 -8.32
CA GLY A 39 -6.77 -17.06 -7.80
C GLY A 39 -7.10 -17.31 -6.31
N ARG A 40 -6.33 -18.19 -5.66
CA ARG A 40 -6.56 -18.57 -4.25
C ARG A 40 -6.11 -17.45 -3.31
N HIS A 41 -6.88 -17.19 -2.24
CA HIS A 41 -6.57 -16.17 -1.25
C HIS A 41 -5.56 -16.71 -0.22
N THR A 42 -4.37 -17.07 -0.67
CA THR A 42 -3.30 -17.53 0.20
C THR A 42 -2.52 -16.33 0.75
N GLY A 43 -1.91 -16.49 1.94
CA GLY A 43 -1.01 -15.48 2.48
C GLY A 43 0.15 -15.15 1.54
N GLN A 44 0.60 -16.12 0.75
CA GLN A 44 1.65 -15.92 -0.26
C GLN A 44 1.23 -14.95 -1.38
N ASN A 45 0.01 -15.09 -1.92
CA ASN A 45 -0.49 -14.19 -2.96
C ASN A 45 -0.69 -12.77 -2.44
N LEU A 46 -1.18 -12.63 -1.20
CA LEU A 46 -1.27 -11.34 -0.52
C LEU A 46 0.12 -10.73 -0.29
N GLY A 47 1.10 -11.52 0.14
CA GLY A 47 2.47 -11.07 0.31
C GLY A 47 3.08 -10.54 -0.99
N ASN A 48 2.90 -11.27 -2.09
CA ASN A 48 3.37 -10.83 -3.41
C ASN A 48 2.71 -9.52 -3.86
N ALA A 49 1.41 -9.33 -3.58
CA ALA A 49 0.70 -8.08 -3.85
C ALA A 49 1.28 -6.89 -3.08
N VAL A 50 1.62 -7.09 -1.80
CA VAL A 50 2.25 -6.05 -0.97
C VAL A 50 3.65 -5.72 -1.48
N VAL A 51 4.49 -6.73 -1.72
CA VAL A 51 5.87 -6.54 -2.20
C VAL A 51 5.88 -5.78 -3.53
N SER A 52 5.09 -6.22 -4.50
CA SER A 52 4.99 -5.54 -5.80
C SER A 52 4.49 -4.09 -5.69
N THR A 53 3.58 -3.81 -4.75
CA THR A 53 3.12 -2.43 -4.47
C THR A 53 4.25 -1.58 -3.88
N VAL A 54 5.01 -2.11 -2.92
CA VAL A 54 6.17 -1.43 -2.32
C VAL A 54 7.24 -1.12 -3.38
N GLU A 55 7.57 -2.10 -4.23
CA GLU A 55 8.53 -1.94 -5.33
C GLU A 55 8.08 -0.87 -6.34
N ARG A 56 6.80 -0.89 -6.75
CA ARG A 56 6.23 0.08 -7.70
C ARG A 56 6.36 1.52 -7.23
N TYR A 57 6.20 1.75 -5.93
CA TYR A 57 6.29 3.09 -5.33
C TYR A 57 7.71 3.46 -4.89
N GLY A 58 8.70 2.58 -5.11
CA GLY A 58 10.08 2.82 -4.70
C GLY A 58 10.24 2.97 -3.19
N LEU A 59 9.33 2.36 -2.41
CA LEU A 59 9.34 2.40 -0.94
C LEU A 59 10.32 1.38 -0.33
N GLN A 60 11.00 0.62 -1.19
CA GLN A 60 12.16 -0.17 -0.79
C GLN A 60 13.23 0.75 -0.19
N GLU A 61 13.90 0.25 0.85
CA GLU A 61 14.98 0.96 1.52
C GLU A 61 15.99 1.49 0.48
N LYS A 62 16.33 2.78 0.55
CA LYS A 62 17.58 3.25 -0.06
C LYS A 62 18.69 2.69 0.81
N SER A 63 19.29 1.59 0.35
CA SER A 63 20.57 1.13 0.87
C SER A 63 21.67 2.14 0.62
#